data_AF-A0A536UXP2-F1
#
_entry.id   AF-A0A536UXP2-F1
#
_cell.length_a   1.000
_cell.length_b   1.000
_cell.length_c   1.000
_cell.angle_alpha   90.00
_cell.angle_beta   90.00
_cell.angle_gamma   90.00
#
_symmetry.space_group_name_H-M   'P 1'
#
loop_
_entity.id
_entity.type
_entity.pdbx_description
1 polymer ?
#
loop_
_entity_poly.entity_id
_entity_poly.type
_entity_poly.pdbx_seq_one_letter_code
_entity_poly.pdbx_strand_id
1 'polypeptide(L)'
;IKMKVPKVDADGNELGGVPTVLRDAPLGTYLGWNITTTGFHVGQVCNYVGGLIPFAHTRAERLANGDPRLSLEERYGSHNGYVSKVSAAALNAFFQGYLLKADVGNLVSQASASNVCAHGSSGQSCDPAAP
;
A
#
# COMPACT_ATOMS: atom_id res chain seq x y z
N ILE A 1 -28.59 -16.29 7.97
CA ILE A 1 -28.34 -14.93 8.51
C ILE A 1 -27.69 -14.11 7.40
N LYS A 2 -28.18 -12.89 7.12
CA LYS A 2 -27.49 -11.97 6.19
C LYS A 2 -26.34 -11.30 6.95
N MET A 3 -25.11 -11.76 6.72
CA MET A 3 -23.90 -11.17 7.29
C MET A 3 -23.55 -9.89 6.55
N LYS A 4 -23.14 -8.86 7.28
CA LYS A 4 -22.58 -7.62 6.73
C LYS A 4 -21.06 -7.68 6.86
N VAL A 5 -20.37 -7.12 5.87
CA VAL A 5 -18.91 -6.99 5.85
C VAL A 5 -18.53 -5.53 5.59
N PRO A 6 -17.34 -5.07 6.03
CA PRO A 6 -16.83 -3.76 5.67
C PRO A 6 -16.84 -3.56 4.16
N LYS A 7 -17.16 -2.34 3.73
CA LYS A 7 -17.03 -1.96 2.33
C LYS A 7 -15.55 -1.68 2.04
N VAL A 8 -15.07 -2.15 0.90
CA VAL A 8 -13.70 -1.91 0.43
C VAL A 8 -13.69 -1.05 -0.83
N ASP A 9 -12.55 -0.44 -1.13
CA ASP A 9 -12.29 0.21 -2.41
C ASP A 9 -11.93 -0.81 -3.51
N ALA A 10 -11.52 -0.31 -4.68
CA ALA A 10 -11.11 -1.16 -5.82
C ALA A 10 -9.82 -1.95 -5.56
N ASP A 11 -9.02 -1.53 -4.58
CA ASP A 11 -7.79 -2.21 -4.17
C ASP A 11 -8.04 -3.19 -3.03
N GLY A 12 -9.28 -3.31 -2.53
CA GLY A 12 -9.62 -4.18 -1.42
C GLY A 12 -9.29 -3.62 -0.03
N ASN A 13 -8.91 -2.34 0.08
CA ASN A 13 -8.68 -1.68 1.36
C ASN A 13 -10.01 -1.21 1.96
N GLU A 14 -10.20 -1.37 3.27
CA GLU A 14 -11.44 -0.98 3.94
C GLU A 14 -11.69 0.55 3.87
N LEU A 15 -12.94 0.90 3.59
CA LEU A 15 -13.42 2.28 3.55
C LEU A 15 -13.96 2.71 4.91
N GLY A 16 -13.69 3.98 5.26
CA GLY A 16 -14.13 4.60 6.51
C GLY A 16 -13.08 4.50 7.63
N GLY A 17 -13.50 4.84 8.85
CA GLY A 17 -12.60 4.93 10.00
C GLY A 17 -11.70 6.17 9.98
N VAL A 18 -10.65 6.13 10.80
CA VAL A 18 -9.65 7.20 10.90
C VAL A 18 -8.88 7.32 9.57
N PRO A 19 -8.63 8.53 9.03
CA PRO A 19 -7.76 8.71 7.88
C PRO A 19 -6.35 8.22 8.18
N THR A 20 -5.86 7.26 7.38
CA THR A 20 -4.51 6.74 7.51
C THR A 20 -3.74 6.94 6.20
N VAL A 21 -2.47 7.28 6.32
CA VAL A 21 -1.59 7.43 5.14
C VAL A 21 -1.45 6.12 4.38
N LEU A 22 -1.46 4.98 5.08
CA LEU A 22 -1.39 3.67 4.45
C LEU A 22 -2.63 3.38 3.57
N ARG A 23 -3.82 3.82 3.96
CA ARG A 23 -5.02 3.66 3.13
C ARG A 23 -5.06 4.66 1.98
N ASP A 24 -4.73 5.92 2.25
CA ASP A 24 -4.88 7.02 1.28
C ASP A 24 -3.69 7.11 0.29
N ALA A 25 -2.55 6.51 0.63
CA ALA A 25 -1.39 6.29 -0.23
C ALA A 25 -0.88 4.83 -0.12
N PRO A 26 -1.65 3.85 -0.64
CA PRO A 26 -1.40 2.44 -0.41
C PRO A 26 -0.27 1.86 -1.26
N LEU A 27 0.51 0.95 -0.67
CA LEU A 27 1.50 0.13 -1.36
C LEU A 27 1.00 -1.29 -1.63
N GLY A 28 -0.22 -1.60 -1.20
CA GLY A 28 -0.86 -2.89 -1.31
C GLY A 28 -2.26 -2.88 -0.69
N THR A 29 -2.85 -4.07 -0.61
CA THR A 29 -4.05 -4.29 0.20
C THR A 29 -3.61 -4.63 1.61
N TYR A 30 -4.02 -3.81 2.57
CA TYR A 30 -3.84 -4.06 3.99
C TYR A 30 -5.04 -4.81 4.52
N LEU A 31 -4.79 -5.90 5.24
CA LEU A 31 -5.83 -6.78 5.78
C LEU A 31 -5.73 -6.80 7.31
N GLY A 32 -6.88 -6.81 8.00
CA GLY A 32 -6.93 -7.04 9.45
C GLY A 32 -6.65 -8.49 9.89
N TRP A 33 -6.28 -9.36 8.96
CA TRP A 33 -6.04 -10.79 9.16
C TRP A 33 -4.92 -11.27 8.23
N ASN A 34 -4.33 -12.43 8.54
CA ASN A 34 -3.31 -13.07 7.72
C ASN A 34 -3.53 -14.59 7.69
N ILE A 35 -2.76 -15.33 6.90
CA ILE A 35 -2.79 -16.80 6.83
C ILE A 35 -1.53 -17.36 7.49
N THR A 36 -1.70 -18.37 8.34
CA THR A 36 -0.57 -19.09 8.92
C THR A 36 0.18 -19.84 7.81
N THR A 37 1.48 -19.57 7.68
CA THR A 37 2.31 -20.11 6.59
C THR A 37 2.98 -21.44 6.92
N THR A 38 3.09 -21.81 8.19
CA THR A 38 3.82 -23.01 8.65
C THR A 38 3.18 -23.64 9.89
N GLY A 39 3.56 -24.88 10.19
CA GLY A 39 3.13 -25.59 11.39
C GLY A 39 1.71 -26.17 11.31
N PHE A 40 1.15 -26.52 12.46
CA PHE A 40 -0.11 -27.26 12.56
C PHE A 40 -1.33 -26.51 11.97
N HIS A 41 -1.31 -25.18 11.99
CA HIS A 41 -2.40 -24.32 11.50
C HIS A 41 -2.18 -23.80 10.08
N VAL A 42 -1.24 -24.37 9.30
CA VAL A 42 -0.94 -23.89 7.93
C VAL A 42 -2.21 -23.77 7.07
N GLY A 43 -2.34 -22.65 6.36
CA GLY A 43 -3.50 -22.34 5.52
C GLY A 43 -4.74 -21.84 6.28
N GLN A 44 -4.70 -21.79 7.61
CA GLN A 44 -5.79 -21.24 8.43
C GLN A 44 -5.57 -19.75 8.73
N VAL A 45 -6.65 -19.06 9.07
CA VAL A 45 -6.60 -17.64 9.43
C VAL A 45 -5.83 -17.45 10.73
N CYS A 46 -4.79 -16.65 10.65
CA CYS A 46 -4.05 -16.11 11.80
C CYS A 46 -4.72 -14.80 12.23
N ASN A 47 -5.63 -14.90 13.21
CA ASN A 47 -6.38 -13.75 13.71
C ASN A 47 -5.45 -12.72 14.37
N TYR A 48 -5.81 -11.44 14.25
CA TYR A 48 -5.10 -10.28 14.85
C TYR A 48 -3.69 -10.01 14.30
N VAL A 49 -3.22 -10.80 13.33
CA VAL A 49 -2.01 -10.49 12.57
C VAL A 49 -2.45 -9.84 11.27
N GLY A 50 -2.01 -8.61 11.03
CA GLY A 50 -2.30 -7.91 9.78
C GLY A 50 -1.64 -8.60 8.58
N GLY A 51 -2.33 -8.56 7.45
CA GLY A 51 -1.82 -9.02 6.17
C GLY A 51 -1.48 -7.84 5.27
N LEU A 52 -0.52 -8.05 4.37
CA LEU A 52 -0.23 -7.16 3.26
C LEU A 52 -0.15 -8.00 2.00
N ILE A 53 -0.94 -7.63 1.00
CA ILE A 53 -0.79 -8.13 -0.37
C ILE A 53 -0.22 -6.96 -1.18
N PRO A 54 1.10 -6.91 -1.44
CA PRO A 54 1.73 -5.81 -2.17
C PRO A 54 1.10 -5.59 -3.55
N PHE A 55 1.12 -4.36 -4.05
CA PHE A 55 0.86 -4.11 -5.46
C PHE A 55 2.08 -4.53 -6.29
N ALA A 56 1.84 -4.93 -7.53
CA ALA A 56 2.93 -5.07 -8.51
C ALA A 56 3.70 -3.75 -8.64
N HIS A 57 5.01 -3.83 -8.83
CA HIS A 57 5.84 -2.64 -9.01
C HIS A 57 5.57 -1.98 -10.36
N THR A 58 5.41 -2.78 -11.41
CA THR A 58 5.23 -2.31 -12.79
C THR A 58 3.95 -2.81 -13.44
N ARG A 59 3.53 -2.16 -14.52
CA ARG A 59 2.40 -2.65 -15.33
C ARG A 59 2.67 -4.03 -15.91
N ALA A 60 3.91 -4.31 -16.32
CA ALA A 60 4.28 -5.60 -16.90
C ALA A 60 4.10 -6.74 -15.89
N GLU A 61 4.61 -6.53 -14.67
CA GLU A 61 4.44 -7.48 -13.56
C GLU A 61 2.97 -7.68 -13.21
N ARG A 62 2.19 -6.60 -13.12
CA ARG A 62 0.74 -6.67 -12.89
C ARG A 62 0.04 -7.57 -13.89
N LEU A 63 0.30 -7.35 -15.18
CA LEU A 63 -0.31 -8.13 -16.26
C LEU A 63 0.13 -9.59 -16.24
N ALA A 64 1.40 -9.86 -15.96
CA ALA A 64 1.93 -11.22 -15.86
C ALA A 64 1.30 -12.01 -14.70
N ASN A 65 1.08 -11.34 -13.56
CA ASN A 65 0.47 -11.93 -12.37
C ASN A 65 -1.07 -11.94 -12.42
N GLY A 66 -1.68 -11.31 -13.43
CA GLY A 66 -3.13 -11.17 -13.53
C GLY A 66 -3.75 -10.34 -12.40
N ASP A 67 -2.97 -9.43 -11.78
CA ASP A 67 -3.45 -8.61 -10.68
C ASP A 67 -4.40 -7.52 -11.22
N PRO A 68 -5.68 -7.48 -10.78
CA PRO A 68 -6.63 -6.48 -11.24
C PRO A 68 -6.32 -5.07 -10.72
N ARG A 69 -5.53 -4.95 -9.64
CA ARG A 69 -5.21 -3.68 -8.97
C ARG A 69 -4.08 -2.97 -9.71
N LEU A 70 -4.09 -1.64 -9.76
CA LEU A 70 -3.02 -0.87 -10.42
C LEU A 70 -1.66 -1.11 -9.75
N SER A 71 -0.61 -1.21 -10.57
CA SER A 71 0.78 -1.24 -10.10
C SER A 71 1.21 0.08 -9.45
N LEU A 72 2.31 0.06 -8.71
CA LEU A 72 2.91 1.26 -8.14
C LEU A 72 3.33 2.27 -9.23
N GLU A 73 3.89 1.78 -10.33
CA GLU A 73 4.20 2.57 -11.53
C GLU A 73 2.95 3.26 -12.08
N GLU A 74 1.86 2.53 -12.31
CA GLU A 74 0.62 3.10 -12.85
C GLU A 74 -0.07 4.06 -11.87
N ARG A 75 0.10 3.83 -10.57
CA ARG A 75 -0.53 4.61 -9.50
C ARG A 75 0.19 5.93 -9.22
N TYR A 76 1.51 5.89 -9.15
CA TYR A 76 2.33 7.01 -8.69
C TYR A 76 3.18 7.64 -9.79
N GLY A 77 3.50 6.89 -10.85
CA GLY A 77 4.35 7.31 -11.97
C GLY A 77 5.83 7.48 -11.62
N SER A 78 6.15 7.94 -10.40
CA SER A 78 7.52 8.17 -9.93
C SER A 78 7.59 8.16 -8.41
N HIS A 79 8.81 8.08 -7.88
CA HIS A 79 9.08 8.26 -6.46
C HIS A 79 8.53 9.59 -5.92
N ASN A 80 8.75 10.70 -6.63
CA ASN A 80 8.18 12.00 -6.24
C ASN A 80 6.65 12.01 -6.25
N GLY A 81 6.04 11.26 -7.16
CA GLY A 81 4.59 11.06 -7.20
C GLY A 81 4.08 10.34 -5.95
N TYR A 82 4.79 9.31 -5.49
CA TYR A 82 4.50 8.62 -4.23
C TYR A 82 4.64 9.56 -3.02
N VAL A 83 5.77 10.26 -2.89
CA VAL A 83 6.01 11.22 -1.80
C VAL A 83 4.94 12.32 -1.77
N SER A 84 4.50 12.80 -2.94
CA SER A 84 3.42 13.79 -3.06
C SER A 84 2.09 13.24 -2.57
N LYS A 85 1.76 11.98 -2.88
CA LYS A 85 0.54 11.32 -2.38
C LYS A 85 0.59 11.09 -0.87
N VAL A 86 1.73 10.67 -0.33
CA VAL A 86 1.93 10.56 1.13
C VAL A 86 1.75 11.92 1.81
N SER A 87 2.35 12.98 1.25
CA SER A 87 2.22 14.33 1.78
C SER A 87 0.76 14.78 1.82
N ALA A 88 0.01 14.57 0.73
CA ALA A 88 -1.41 14.90 0.67
C ALA A 88 -2.25 14.12 1.69
N ALA A 89 -2.00 12.81 1.82
CA ALA A 89 -2.68 11.97 2.80
C ALA A 89 -2.38 12.40 4.26
N ALA A 90 -1.11 12.67 4.57
CA ALA A 90 -0.70 13.12 5.90
C ALA A 90 -1.31 14.48 6.25
N LEU A 91 -1.30 15.43 5.31
CA LEU A 91 -1.95 16.73 5.49
C LEU A 91 -3.46 16.59 5.68
N ASN A 92 -4.12 15.72 4.92
CA ASN A 92 -5.55 15.43 5.10
C ASN A 92 -5.87 14.94 6.52
N ALA A 93 -5.11 13.96 7.02
CA ALA A 93 -5.28 13.46 8.38
C ALA A 93 -4.98 14.52 9.45
N PHE A 94 -3.98 15.39 9.24
CA PHE A 94 -3.68 16.52 10.12
C PHE A 94 -4.82 17.54 10.17
N PHE A 95 -5.35 17.97 9.02
CA PHE A 95 -6.46 18.92 8.97
C PHE A 95 -7.75 18.37 9.58
N GLN A 96 -7.93 17.05 9.58
CA GLN A 96 -9.03 16.38 10.26
C GLN A 96 -8.75 16.14 11.77
N GLY A 97 -7.58 16.54 12.28
CA GLY A 97 -7.23 16.46 13.70
C GLY A 97 -6.70 15.10 14.17
N TYR A 98 -6.33 14.20 13.25
CA TYR A 98 -5.86 12.84 13.58
C TYR A 98 -4.33 12.70 13.62
N LEU A 99 -3.59 13.67 13.08
CA LEU A 99 -2.12 13.68 13.13
C LEU A 99 -1.61 14.94 13.81
N LEU A 100 -0.48 14.82 14.50
CA LEU A 100 0.29 15.98 14.92
C LEU A 100 1.10 16.54 13.76
N LYS A 101 1.43 17.83 13.81
CA LYS A 101 2.28 18.47 12.80
C LYS A 101 3.64 17.76 12.64
N ALA A 102 4.23 17.30 13.75
CA ALA A 102 5.49 16.57 13.73
C ALA A 102 5.36 15.24 12.97
N ASP A 103 4.24 14.54 13.11
CA ASP A 103 4.00 13.25 12.46
C ASP A 103 3.83 13.39 10.95
N VAL A 104 3.23 14.50 10.49
CA VAL A 104 3.21 14.84 9.05
C VAL A 104 4.63 14.89 8.50
N GLY A 105 5.53 15.62 9.16
CA GLY A 105 6.93 15.72 8.76
C GLY A 105 7.64 14.37 8.75
N ASN A 106 7.41 13.56 9.79
CA ASN A 106 8.01 12.22 9.90
C ASN A 106 7.55 11.29 8.78
N LEU A 107 6.25 11.25 8.46
CA LEU A 107 5.70 10.41 7.40
C LEU A 107 6.23 10.80 6.02
N VAL A 108 6.33 12.10 5.73
CA VAL A 108 6.89 12.60 4.47
C VAL A 108 8.39 12.31 4.38
N SER A 109 9.13 12.44 5.48
CA SER A 109 10.55 12.08 5.53
C SER A 109 10.78 10.60 5.28
N GLN A 110 9.96 9.73 5.88
CA GLN A 110 10.04 8.28 5.66
C GLN A 110 9.72 7.91 4.21
N ALA A 111 8.69 8.52 3.62
CA ALA A 111 8.36 8.31 2.21
C ALA A 111 9.51 8.75 1.29
N SER A 112 10.09 9.92 1.55
CA SER A 112 11.23 10.45 0.78
C SER A 112 12.49 9.59 0.88
N ALA A 113 12.68 8.89 2.01
CA ALA A 113 13.81 7.98 2.22
C ALA A 113 13.57 6.57 1.66
N SER A 114 12.36 6.26 1.19
CA SER A 114 12.01 4.96 0.64
C SER A 114 12.51 4.78 -0.80
N ASN A 115 12.42 3.57 -1.33
CA ASN A 115 12.75 3.24 -2.72
C ASN A 115 11.50 3.02 -3.61
N VAL A 116 10.31 3.40 -3.15
CA VAL A 116 9.05 3.22 -3.89
C VAL A 116 9.13 3.96 -5.22
N CYS A 117 8.90 3.26 -6.33
CA CYS A 117 8.99 3.83 -7.69
C CYS A 117 10.33 4.52 -8.02
N ALA A 118 11.44 4.13 -7.37
CA ALA A 118 12.76 4.68 -7.63
C ALA A 118 13.43 4.14 -8.92
N HIS A 119 12.70 3.40 -9.76
CA HIS A 119 13.22 2.88 -11.02
C HIS A 119 13.62 4.04 -11.96
N GLY A 120 14.89 4.02 -12.36
CA GLY A 120 15.58 5.13 -13.01
C GLY A 120 14.95 5.59 -14.33
N SER A 121 15.01 6.89 -14.54
CA SER A 121 14.61 7.59 -15.76
C SER A 121 15.52 7.24 -16.95
N SER A 122 15.32 6.08 -17.55
CA SER A 122 15.83 5.71 -18.88
C SER A 122 15.31 4.32 -19.21
N GLY A 123 14.45 4.20 -20.24
CA GLY A 123 13.74 2.97 -20.57
C GLY A 123 14.64 1.74 -20.83
N GLN A 124 15.01 1.04 -19.76
CA GLN A 124 15.63 -0.27 -19.78
C GLN A 124 14.98 -1.14 -18.69
N SER A 125 14.70 -2.36 -19.10
CA SER A 125 13.97 -3.44 -18.43
C SER A 125 14.34 -3.66 -16.96
N CYS A 126 13.32 -3.94 -16.15
CA CYS A 126 13.46 -4.52 -14.83
C CYS A 126 14.25 -5.83 -14.92
N ASP A 127 15.41 -5.87 -14.30
CA ASP A 127 16.16 -7.10 -14.04
C ASP A 127 15.58 -7.76 -12.77
N PRO A 128 15.06 -9.00 -12.82
CA PRO A 128 14.39 -9.65 -11.69
C PRO A 128 15.37 -10.31 -10.69
N ALA A 129 16.48 -9.65 -10.37
CA ALA A 129 17.43 -10.03 -9.32
C ALA A 129 18.19 -8.75 -8.94
N ALA A 130 18.40 -8.34 -7.69
CA ALA A 130 18.41 -8.95 -6.37
C ALA A 130 18.66 -7.79 -5.36
N PRO A 131 18.86 -8.02 -4.06
CA PRO A 131 18.32 -9.07 -3.18
C PRO A 131 17.10 -8.59 -2.35
#